data_AF-A0A966C4Y4-F1
#
_entry.id   AF-A0A966C4Y4-F1
#
_cell.length_a   1.000
_cell.length_b   1.000
_cell.length_c   1.000
_cell.angle_alpha   90.00
_cell.angle_beta   90.00
_cell.angle_gamma   90.00
#
_symmetry.space_group_name_H-M   'P 1'
#
loop_
_entity.id
_entity.type
_entity.pdbx_description
1 polymer ?
#
loop_
_entity_poly.entity_id
_entity_poly.type
_entity_poly.pdbx_seq_one_letter_code
_entity_poly.pdbx_strand_id
1 'polypeptide(L)'
;DATAYVLGELNSETSFVLNRWKVATPALLEELTVGDEVAIVDTNNPQELPKKIKDAKLIQLLDHHKLVGGLETAVPVEITMRPLACTATVLYDQMGEATKTIPDHIAGLMLSCIISDTLEFRSPTTTPHDKDVAE
;
A
#
# COMPACT_ATOMS: atom_id res chain seq x y z
N ASP A 1 -9.01 13.30 -7.90
CA ASP A 1 -9.53 11.97 -7.51
C ASP A 1 -8.52 10.90 -7.85
N ALA A 2 -8.48 9.81 -7.08
CA ALA A 2 -7.57 8.68 -7.29
C ALA A 2 -8.37 7.37 -7.29
N THR A 3 -7.90 6.39 -8.07
CA THR A 3 -8.54 5.07 -8.20
C THR A 3 -7.53 3.99 -7.80
N ALA A 4 -7.93 3.10 -6.90
CA ALA A 4 -7.11 1.97 -6.49
C ALA A 4 -7.18 0.84 -7.53
N TYR A 5 -6.05 0.17 -7.76
CA TYR A 5 -5.94 -0.98 -8.65
C TYR A 5 -5.14 -2.11 -8.00
N VAL A 6 -5.37 -3.33 -8.47
CA VAL A 6 -4.52 -4.50 -8.20
C VAL A 6 -3.74 -4.89 -9.44
N LEU A 7 -2.61 -5.58 -9.25
CA LEU A 7 -1.75 -6.04 -10.36
C LEU A 7 -1.92 -7.54 -10.69
N GLY A 8 -2.79 -8.24 -9.97
CA GLY A 8 -3.00 -9.67 -10.14
C GLY A 8 -4.22 -10.18 -9.40
N GLU A 9 -4.38 -11.51 -9.43
CA GLU A 9 -5.46 -12.19 -8.72
C GLU A 9 -5.33 -12.03 -7.20
N LEU A 10 -6.46 -11.89 -6.52
CA LEU A 10 -6.49 -11.83 -5.07
C LEU A 10 -6.24 -13.20 -4.45
N ASN A 11 -5.48 -13.23 -3.37
CA ASN A 11 -5.40 -14.41 -2.52
C ASN A 11 -6.70 -14.57 -1.69
N SER A 12 -6.83 -15.70 -0.99
CA SER A 12 -8.02 -16.03 -0.19
C SER A 12 -8.18 -15.12 1.04
N GLU A 13 -7.10 -14.68 1.67
CA GLU A 13 -7.12 -13.77 2.82
C GLU A 13 -7.66 -12.40 2.42
N THR A 14 -7.11 -11.80 1.36
CA THR A 14 -7.57 -10.50 0.85
C THR A 14 -9.03 -10.59 0.40
N SER A 15 -9.42 -11.67 -0.26
CA SER A 15 -10.83 -11.90 -0.66
C SER A 15 -11.76 -11.97 0.55
N PHE A 16 -11.34 -12.65 1.63
CA PHE A 16 -12.08 -12.70 2.89
C PHE A 16 -12.22 -11.31 3.52
N VAL A 17 -11.12 -10.54 3.59
CA VAL A 17 -11.08 -9.20 4.17
C VAL A 17 -12.01 -8.23 3.44
N LEU A 18 -11.93 -8.18 2.10
CA LEU A 18 -12.80 -7.32 1.29
C LEU A 18 -14.29 -7.66 1.50
N ASN A 19 -14.63 -8.95 1.54
CA ASN A 19 -16.00 -9.40 1.83
C ASN A 19 -16.44 -9.04 3.27
N ARG A 20 -15.55 -9.22 4.25
CA ARG A 20 -15.82 -8.91 5.67
C ARG A 20 -16.19 -7.44 5.87
N TRP A 21 -15.51 -6.54 5.16
CA TRP A 21 -15.72 -5.09 5.23
C TRP A 21 -16.64 -4.54 4.15
N LYS A 22 -17.19 -5.41 3.28
CA LYS A 22 -18.08 -5.05 2.17
C LYS A 22 -17.47 -4.02 1.22
N VAL A 23 -16.16 -4.12 1.00
CA VAL A 23 -15.43 -3.27 0.05
C VAL A 23 -15.34 -3.99 -1.29
N ALA A 24 -15.65 -3.27 -2.37
CA ALA A 24 -15.53 -3.81 -3.71
C ALA A 24 -14.06 -4.08 -4.04
N THR A 25 -13.80 -5.19 -4.74
CA THR A 25 -12.47 -5.48 -5.28
C THR A 25 -12.02 -4.34 -6.20
N PRO A 26 -10.82 -3.76 -5.98
CA PRO A 26 -10.25 -2.81 -6.93
C PRO A 26 -10.09 -3.45 -8.31
N ALA A 27 -10.18 -2.64 -9.36
CA ALA A 27 -10.03 -3.14 -10.72
C ALA A 27 -8.61 -3.68 -10.94
N LEU A 28 -8.48 -4.71 -11.80
CA LEU A 28 -7.19 -5.13 -12.30
C LEU A 28 -6.64 -4.03 -13.21
N LEU A 29 -5.39 -3.62 -12.97
CA LEU A 29 -4.70 -2.71 -13.86
C LEU A 29 -4.26 -3.45 -15.12
N GLU A 30 -4.91 -3.19 -16.25
CA GLU A 30 -4.57 -3.84 -17.52
C GLU A 30 -3.26 -3.29 -18.11
N GLU A 31 -3.14 -1.96 -18.20
CA GLU A 31 -1.99 -1.29 -18.78
C GLU A 31 -1.83 0.12 -18.19
N LEU A 32 -0.57 0.56 -18.04
CA LEU A 32 -0.23 1.96 -17.82
C LEU A 32 0.10 2.64 -19.15
N THR A 33 -0.42 3.85 -19.33
CA THR A 33 -0.11 4.69 -20.48
C THR A 33 0.91 5.78 -20.13
N VAL A 34 1.52 6.37 -21.16
CA VAL A 34 2.52 7.41 -20.98
C VAL A 34 1.88 8.62 -20.33
N GLY A 35 2.45 9.06 -19.21
CA GLY A 35 1.99 10.25 -18.48
C GLY A 35 0.88 10.01 -17.47
N ASP A 36 0.41 8.77 -17.29
CA ASP A 36 -0.49 8.43 -16.18
C ASP A 36 0.17 8.79 -14.85
N GLU A 37 -0.55 9.50 -13.98
CA GLU A 37 -0.10 9.82 -12.63
C GLU A 37 -0.36 8.64 -11.70
N VAL A 38 0.71 8.12 -11.10
CA VAL A 38 0.64 6.89 -10.29
C VAL A 38 1.24 7.10 -8.92
N ALA A 39 0.61 6.51 -7.91
CA ALA A 39 1.18 6.31 -6.59
C ALA A 39 1.41 4.81 -6.40
N ILE A 40 2.57 4.44 -5.88
CA ILE A 40 2.91 3.05 -5.55
C ILE A 40 2.84 2.88 -4.05
N VAL A 41 2.22 1.80 -3.61
CA VAL A 41 2.20 1.37 -2.22
C VAL A 41 2.79 -0.03 -2.12
N ASP A 42 3.49 -0.29 -1.01
CA ASP A 42 3.92 -1.63 -0.57
C ASP A 42 5.00 -2.32 -1.41
N THR A 43 5.54 -1.65 -2.42
CA THR A 43 6.74 -2.13 -3.11
C THR A 43 7.51 -0.99 -3.77
N ASN A 44 8.83 -1.15 -3.80
CA ASN A 44 9.71 -0.35 -4.65
C ASN A 44 10.46 -1.22 -5.67
N ASN A 45 10.14 -2.53 -5.75
CA ASN A 45 10.80 -3.47 -6.63
C ASN A 45 10.24 -3.35 -8.07
N PRO A 46 11.05 -2.94 -9.06
CA PRO A 46 10.59 -2.81 -10.45
C PRO A 46 10.04 -4.10 -11.07
N GLN A 47 10.46 -5.26 -10.54
CA GLN A 47 10.01 -6.57 -11.03
C GLN A 47 8.57 -6.89 -10.63
N GLU A 48 8.05 -6.22 -9.60
CA GLU A 48 6.68 -6.37 -9.09
C GLU A 48 5.72 -5.33 -9.70
N LEU A 49 6.24 -4.38 -10.48
CA LEU A 49 5.49 -3.27 -11.05
C LEU A 49 5.17 -3.51 -12.54
N PRO A 50 4.15 -2.82 -13.11
CA PRO A 50 3.84 -2.92 -14.53
C PRO A 50 5.04 -2.51 -15.38
N LYS A 51 5.24 -3.18 -16.53
CA LYS A 51 6.39 -2.94 -17.43
C LYS A 51 6.58 -1.46 -17.82
N LYS A 52 5.47 -0.74 -17.99
CA LYS A 52 5.43 0.67 -18.38
C LYS A 52 5.51 1.64 -17.19
N ILE A 53 5.85 1.18 -15.98
CA ILE A 53 5.95 2.07 -14.81
C ILE A 53 6.97 3.20 -15.01
N LYS A 54 8.02 2.95 -15.80
CA LYS A 54 9.03 3.96 -16.15
C LYS A 54 8.50 5.07 -17.07
N ASP A 55 7.43 4.79 -17.80
CA ASP A 55 6.77 5.74 -18.71
C ASP A 55 5.63 6.52 -18.02
N ALA A 56 5.24 6.08 -16.82
CA ALA A 56 4.25 6.76 -15.99
C ALA A 56 4.90 7.88 -15.16
N LYS A 57 4.09 8.84 -14.72
CA LYS A 57 4.51 9.90 -13.81
C LYS A 57 4.29 9.42 -12.37
N LEU A 58 5.34 8.84 -11.77
CA LEU A 58 5.31 8.47 -10.35
C LEU A 58 5.27 9.73 -9.49
N ILE A 59 4.15 9.95 -8.80
CA ILE A 59 3.93 11.11 -7.93
C ILE A 59 4.23 10.80 -6.47
N GLN A 60 4.05 9.53 -6.04
CA GLN A 60 4.28 9.13 -4.66
C GLN A 60 4.67 7.65 -4.55
N LEU A 61 5.55 7.32 -3.60
CA LEU A 61 5.87 5.96 -3.20
C LEU A 61 5.79 5.83 -1.67
N LEU A 62 4.99 4.89 -1.18
CA LEU A 62 4.93 4.53 0.23
C LEU A 62 5.29 3.06 0.40
N ASP A 63 6.29 2.77 1.21
CA ASP A 63 6.76 1.39 1.37
C ASP A 63 7.45 1.17 2.71
N HIS A 64 7.57 -0.09 3.10
CA HIS A 64 8.26 -0.54 4.29
C HIS A 64 9.33 -1.61 4.01
N HIS A 65 9.41 -2.08 2.76
CA HIS A 65 10.41 -3.04 2.33
C HIS A 65 11.82 -2.45 2.28
N LYS A 66 12.80 -3.34 2.12
CA LYS A 66 14.16 -2.93 1.75
C LYS A 66 14.13 -2.16 0.43
N LEU A 67 15.01 -1.16 0.31
CA LEU A 67 15.20 -0.45 -0.94
C LEU A 67 15.88 -1.37 -1.98
N VAL A 68 15.29 -1.45 -3.18
CA VAL A 68 15.73 -2.22 -4.35
C VAL A 68 16.04 -1.25 -5.48
N GLY A 69 17.20 -1.40 -6.11
CA GLY A 69 17.60 -0.55 -7.23
C GLY A 69 16.87 -0.87 -8.52
N GLY A 70 16.67 0.14 -9.38
CA GLY A 70 16.19 -0.02 -10.76
C GLY A 70 14.84 0.65 -11.08
N LEU A 71 14.19 1.25 -10.07
CA LEU A 71 13.07 2.17 -10.27
C LEU A 71 13.64 3.58 -10.51
N GLU A 72 13.24 4.19 -11.61
CA GLU A 72 13.71 5.51 -12.03
C GLU A 72 12.50 6.38 -12.34
N THR A 73 12.58 7.68 -12.02
CA THR A 73 11.52 8.65 -12.30
C THR A 73 12.03 9.78 -13.17
N ALA A 74 11.19 10.27 -14.09
CA ALA A 74 11.53 11.40 -14.97
C ALA A 74 11.54 12.75 -14.23
N VAL A 75 10.84 12.85 -13.10
CA VAL A 75 10.73 14.04 -12.25
C VAL A 75 10.92 13.66 -10.77
N PRO A 76 11.25 14.62 -9.90
CA PRO A 76 11.28 14.38 -8.46
C PRO A 76 9.95 13.79 -7.95
N VAL A 77 10.05 12.82 -7.06
CA VAL A 77 8.93 12.05 -6.50
C VAL A 77 8.95 12.15 -4.98
N GLU A 78 7.76 12.20 -4.36
CA GLU A 78 7.64 12.07 -2.92
C GLU A 78 7.77 10.60 -2.50
N ILE A 79 8.75 10.28 -1.66
CA ILE A 79 9.00 8.91 -1.20
C ILE A 79 8.98 8.87 0.32
N THR A 80 8.08 8.07 0.87
CA THR A 80 8.01 7.75 2.29
C THR A 80 8.35 6.28 2.49
N MET A 81 9.55 6.00 3.00
CA MET A 81 9.95 4.66 3.41
C MET A 81 10.22 4.62 4.90
N ARG A 82 9.59 3.69 5.61
CA ARG A 82 9.78 3.55 7.06
C ARG A 82 9.98 2.09 7.43
N PRO A 83 10.90 1.78 8.37
CA PRO A 83 11.12 0.42 8.85
C PRO A 83 10.03 0.00 9.85
N LEU A 84 8.79 -0.06 9.38
CA LEU A 84 7.61 -0.55 10.08
C LEU A 84 7.18 -1.90 9.50
N ALA A 85 6.30 -2.61 10.19
CA ALA A 85 5.90 -3.94 9.73
C ALA A 85 4.92 -3.91 8.57
N CYS A 86 4.16 -2.83 8.39
CA CYS A 86 3.09 -2.75 7.41
C CYS A 86 3.02 -1.36 6.75
N THR A 87 2.77 -1.31 5.43
CA THR A 87 2.53 -0.06 4.70
C THR A 87 1.27 0.68 5.19
N ALA A 88 0.25 -0.03 5.69
CA ALA A 88 -0.94 0.61 6.27
C ALA A 88 -0.60 1.43 7.53
N THR A 89 0.39 1.03 8.32
CA THR A 89 0.91 1.82 9.45
C THR A 89 1.56 3.12 8.95
N VAL A 90 2.31 3.06 7.83
CA VAL A 90 2.90 4.24 7.20
C VAL A 90 1.82 5.20 6.70
N LEU A 91 0.78 4.66 6.05
CA LEU A 91 -0.36 5.44 5.56
C LEU A 91 -1.12 6.12 6.71
N TYR A 92 -1.36 5.40 7.82
CA TYR A 92 -2.01 5.97 9.00
C TYR A 92 -1.30 7.23 9.51
N ASP A 93 0.02 7.15 9.67
CA ASP A 93 0.82 8.29 10.11
C ASP A 93 0.75 9.46 9.12
N GLN A 94 0.78 9.16 7.82
CA GLN A 94 0.75 10.18 6.78
C GLN A 94 -0.62 10.87 6.67
N MET A 95 -1.72 10.17 6.99
CA MET A 95 -3.07 10.76 7.01
C MET A 95 -3.24 11.82 8.10
N GLY A 96 -2.44 11.75 9.18
CA GLY A 96 -2.46 12.73 10.26
C GLY A 96 -3.87 12.93 10.82
N GLU A 97 -4.36 14.17 10.84
CA GLU A 97 -5.69 14.50 11.38
C GLU A 97 -6.86 13.83 10.65
N ALA A 98 -6.69 13.43 9.39
CA ALA A 98 -7.73 12.74 8.62
C ALA A 98 -8.06 11.35 9.19
N THR A 99 -7.16 10.78 10.02
CA THR A 99 -7.40 9.52 10.72
C THR A 99 -8.63 9.55 11.63
N LYS A 100 -8.97 10.73 12.17
CA LYS A 100 -10.11 10.95 13.07
C LYS A 100 -11.47 10.74 12.41
N THR A 101 -11.53 10.72 11.08
CA THR A 101 -12.76 10.57 10.31
C THR A 101 -12.69 9.43 9.30
N ILE A 102 -11.79 8.45 9.52
CA ILE A 102 -11.71 7.27 8.64
C ILE A 102 -13.03 6.50 8.72
N PRO A 103 -13.64 6.16 7.56
CA PRO A 103 -14.81 5.28 7.56
C PRO A 103 -14.49 3.90 8.14
N ASP A 104 -15.39 3.32 8.94
CA ASP A 104 -15.18 2.03 9.63
C ASP A 104 -14.63 0.91 8.74
N HIS A 105 -15.13 0.81 7.51
CA HIS A 105 -14.66 -0.22 6.57
C HIS A 105 -13.22 0.01 6.13
N ILE A 106 -12.76 1.26 6.00
CA ILE A 106 -11.37 1.58 5.68
C ILE A 106 -10.46 1.34 6.87
N ALA A 107 -10.87 1.73 8.08
CA ALA A 107 -10.13 1.39 9.30
C ALA A 107 -9.99 -0.13 9.46
N GLY A 108 -11.06 -0.87 9.16
CA GLY A 108 -11.06 -2.33 9.11
C GLY A 108 -10.08 -2.93 8.09
N LEU A 109 -9.96 -2.34 6.90
CA LEU A 109 -8.95 -2.75 5.91
C LEU A 109 -7.53 -2.49 6.42
N MET A 110 -7.26 -1.29 6.96
CA MET A 110 -5.94 -0.94 7.49
C MET A 110 -5.50 -1.88 8.62
N LEU A 111 -6.41 -2.16 9.56
CA LEU A 111 -6.18 -3.15 10.62
C LEU A 111 -5.89 -4.53 10.04
N SER A 112 -6.63 -4.94 9.00
CA SER A 112 -6.43 -6.25 8.36
C SER A 112 -5.06 -6.36 7.69
N CYS A 113 -4.58 -5.29 7.05
CA CYS A 113 -3.21 -5.22 6.51
C CYS A 113 -2.17 -5.40 7.61
N ILE A 114 -2.31 -4.67 8.73
CA ILE A 114 -1.37 -4.76 9.86
C ILE A 114 -1.35 -6.18 10.43
N ILE A 115 -2.52 -6.80 10.63
CA ILE A 115 -2.60 -8.18 11.14
C ILE A 115 -1.95 -9.17 10.17
N SER A 116 -2.16 -9.00 8.86
CA SER A 116 -1.57 -9.86 7.82
C SER A 116 -0.03 -9.79 7.83
N ASP A 117 0.54 -8.59 7.66
CA ASP A 117 2.00 -8.42 7.57
C ASP A 117 2.73 -8.77 8.87
N THR A 118 2.07 -8.56 10.01
CA THR A 118 2.63 -8.89 11.32
C THR A 118 2.40 -10.33 11.74
N LEU A 119 1.67 -11.14 10.95
CA LEU A 119 1.23 -12.49 11.31
C LEU A 119 0.55 -12.55 12.68
N GLU A 120 -0.38 -11.62 12.93
CA GLU A 120 -1.00 -11.39 14.24
C GLU A 120 0.06 -11.03 15.30
N PHE A 121 0.91 -10.06 14.98
CA PHE A 121 1.98 -9.54 15.85
C PHE A 121 3.06 -10.56 16.26
N ARG A 122 3.15 -11.68 15.55
CA ARG A 122 4.16 -12.74 15.78
C ARG A 122 5.38 -12.62 14.87
N SER A 123 5.28 -11.85 13.78
CA SER A 123 6.38 -11.61 12.87
C SER A 123 7.51 -10.84 13.58
N PRO A 124 8.79 -11.17 13.34
CA PRO A 124 9.91 -10.41 13.87
C PRO A 124 10.00 -8.98 13.32
N THR A 125 9.26 -8.66 12.25
CA THR A 125 9.17 -7.29 11.70
C THR A 125 8.24 -6.38 12.51
N THR A 126 7.36 -6.96 13.34
CA THR A 126 6.37 -6.23 14.14
C THR A 126 7.04 -5.20 15.06
N THR A 127 6.65 -3.93 14.94
CA THR A 127 7.10 -2.87 15.85
C THR A 127 6.03 -2.56 16.91
N PRO A 128 6.39 -1.89 18.02
CA PRO A 128 5.40 -1.36 18.96
C PRO A 128 4.40 -0.41 18.28
N HIS A 129 4.87 0.40 17.32
CA HIS A 129 4.03 1.35 16.60
C HIS A 129 2.95 0.66 15.76
N ASP A 130 3.25 -0.50 15.15
CA ASP A 130 2.24 -1.28 14.42
C ASP A 130 1.13 -1.79 15.35
N LYS A 131 1.46 -2.09 16.63
CA LYS A 131 0.45 -2.47 17.64
C LYS A 131 -0.37 -1.26 18.07
N ASP A 132 0.29 -0.14 18.35
CA ASP A 132 -0.37 1.09 18.80
C ASP A 132 -1.37 1.63 17.74
N VAL A 133 -1.06 1.47 16.44
CA VAL A 133 -1.97 1.86 15.35
C VAL A 133 -3.12 0.86 15.17
N ALA A 134 -2.93 -0.40 15.56
CA ALA A 134 -3.96 -1.44 15.43
C ALA A 134 -5.00 -1.43 16.57
N GLU A 135 -4.68 -0.84 17.72
CA GLU A 135 -5.54 -0.73 18.92
C GLU A 135 -6.47 0.49 18.89
#